data_AF-W2TYC8-F1
#
_entry.id   AF-W2TYC8-F1
#
_cell.length_a   1.000
_cell.length_b   1.000
_cell.length_c   1.000
_cell.angle_alpha   90.00
_cell.angle_beta   90.00
_cell.angle_gamma   90.00
#
_symmetry.space_group_name_H-M   'P 1'
#
loop_
_entity.id
_entity.type
_entity.pdbx_description
1 polymer ?
#
loop_
_entity_poly.entity_id
_entity_poly.type
_entity_poly.pdbx_seq_one_letter_code
_entity_poly.pdbx_strand_id
1 'polypeptide(L)' 'MAKKMEKRLLRFTETCMKHLEALDGLNINGELTTEQQALRNREKRKSLVDGINSLLNGNDKQVRRLEEYRKKLQGEIIE' A
#
# COMPACT_ATOMS: atom_id res chain seq x y z
N MET A 1 12.34 -20.52 1.39
CA MET A 1 11.18 -19.76 0.87
C MET A 1 10.91 -18.45 1.63
N ALA A 2 11.00 -18.42 2.97
CA ALA A 2 10.68 -17.23 3.78
C ALA A 2 11.40 -15.94 3.34
N LYS A 3 12.73 -16.00 3.13
CA LYS A 3 13.55 -14.85 2.65
C LYS A 3 13.11 -14.29 1.29
N LYS A 4 12.58 -15.14 0.39
CA LYS A 4 12.03 -14.70 -0.91
C LYS A 4 10.69 -14.00 -0.73
N MET A 5 9.87 -14.46 0.23
CA MET A 5 8.59 -13.82 0.55
C MET A 5 8.80 -12.46 1.21
N GLU A 6 9.71 -12.37 2.17
CA GLU A 6 10.10 -11.11 2.82
C GLU A 6 10.49 -10.03 1.80
N LYS A 7 11.38 -10.36 0.86
CA LYS A 7 11.75 -9.44 -0.24
C LYS A 7 10.55 -9.01 -1.10
N ARG A 8 9.58 -9.90 -1.32
CA ARG A 8 8.38 -9.58 -2.10
C ARG A 8 7.45 -8.64 -1.34
N LEU A 9 7.24 -8.88 -0.04
CA LEU A 9 6.39 -8.04 0.81
C LEU A 9 6.99 -6.63 0.98
N LEU A 10 8.32 -6.52 1.17
CA LEU A 10 9.00 -5.22 1.23
C LEU A 10 8.90 -4.45 -0.10
N ARG A 11 9.17 -5.13 -1.22
CA ARG A 11 9.04 -4.51 -2.55
C ARG A 11 7.60 -4.07 -2.84
N PHE A 12 6.62 -4.83 -2.35
CA PHE A 12 5.21 -4.45 -2.47
C PHE A 12 4.94 -3.14 -1.73
N THR A 13 5.38 -3.02 -0.47
CA THR A 13 5.28 -1.77 0.30
C THR A 13 5.93 -0.60 -0.45
N GLU A 14 7.18 -0.75 -0.90
CA GLU A 14 7.87 0.30 -1.67
C GLU A 14 7.10 0.73 -2.92
N THR A 15 6.51 -0.22 -3.64
CA THR A 15 5.74 0.06 -4.86
C THR A 15 4.47 0.82 -4.54
N CYS A 16 3.74 0.43 -3.49
CA CYS A 16 2.57 1.16 -3.01
C CYS A 16 2.91 2.59 -2.57
N MET A 17 4.01 2.78 -1.84
CA MET A 17 4.45 4.12 -1.43
C MET A 17 4.76 5.04 -2.62
N LYS A 18 5.47 4.52 -3.64
CA LYS A 18 5.72 5.27 -4.88
C LYS A 18 4.43 5.68 -5.59
N HIS A 19 3.41 4.82 -5.57
CA HIS A 19 2.12 5.17 -6.17
C HIS A 19 1.37 6.24 -5.35
N LEU A 20 1.45 6.22 -4.02
CA LEU A 20 0.90 7.28 -3.19
C LEU A 20 1.59 8.62 -3.44
N GLU A 21 2.92 8.65 -3.47
CA GLU A 21 3.69 9.85 -3.80
C GLU A 21 3.33 10.42 -5.19
N ALA A 22 3.16 9.55 -6.18
CA ALA A 22 2.72 9.96 -7.52
C ALA A 22 1.29 10.53 -7.53
N LEU A 23 0.38 9.97 -6.72
CA LEU A 23 -0.98 10.47 -6.60
C LEU A 23 -1.05 11.84 -5.89
N ASP A 24 -0.18 12.07 -4.91
CA ASP A 24 -0.06 13.35 -4.20
C ASP A 24 0.45 14.45 -5.13
N GLY A 25 1.44 14.15 -5.98
CA GLY A 25 1.98 15.09 -6.97
C GLY A 25 1.10 15.33 -8.20
N LEU A 26 0.02 14.58 -8.39
CA LEU A 26 -0.80 14.68 -9.59
C LEU A 26 -1.60 16.00 -9.62
N ASN A 27 -1.41 16.86 -10.62
CA ASN A 27 -2.25 18.05 -10.73
C ASN A 27 -3.54 17.70 -11.50
N ILE A 28 -4.64 17.39 -10.79
CA ILE A 28 -5.86 16.84 -11.43
C ILE A 28 -6.81 17.90 -12.00
N ASN A 29 -6.53 19.17 -11.75
CA ASN A 29 -7.34 20.28 -12.25
C ASN A 29 -6.43 21.25 -13.01
N GLY A 30 -6.84 21.62 -14.23
CA GLY A 30 -6.30 22.74 -15.01
C GLY A 30 -7.34 23.84 -15.24
N GLU A 31 -6.99 24.88 -16.00
CA GLU A 31 -7.81 26.09 -16.23
C GLU A 31 -9.23 25.82 -16.75
N LEU A 32 -9.44 24.74 -17.52
CA LEU A 32 -10.75 24.40 -18.12
C LEU A 32 -11.53 23.35 -17.33
N THR A 33 -11.11 23.04 -16.10
CA THR A 33 -11.77 22.01 -15.30
C THR A 33 -13.04 22.58 -14.67
N THR A 34 -14.19 22.03 -15.05
CA THR A 34 -15.47 22.37 -14.40
C THR A 34 -15.51 21.87 -12.95
N GLU A 35 -16.32 22.51 -12.11
CA GLU A 35 -16.48 22.10 -10.70
C GLU A 35 -16.89 20.63 -10.54
N GLN A 36 -17.80 20.15 -11.40
CA GLN A 36 -18.21 18.73 -11.41
C GLN A 36 -17.09 17.78 -11.83
N GLN A 37 -16.19 18.19 -12.72
CA GLN A 37 -15.02 17.39 -13.06
C GLN A 37 -14.02 17.38 -11.91
N ALA A 38 -13.80 18.53 -11.26
CA ALA A 38 -12.93 18.64 -10.10
C ALA A 38 -13.41 17.75 -8.94
N LEU A 39 -14.73 17.69 -8.69
CA LEU A 39 -15.31 16.80 -7.67
C LEU A 39 -15.05 15.33 -7.99
N ARG A 40 -15.41 14.88 -9.20
CA ARG A 40 -15.17 13.50 -9.65
C ARG A 40 -13.70 13.10 -9.61
N ASN A 41 -12.82 14.04 -9.94
CA ASN A 41 -11.36 13.84 -9.90
C ASN A 41 -10.85 13.65 -8.47
N ARG A 42 -11.35 14.44 -7.51
CA ARG A 42 -11.03 14.28 -6.07
C ARG A 42 -11.54 12.95 -5.53
N GLU A 43 -12.77 12.57 -5.87
CA GLU A 43 -13.35 11.29 -5.43
C GLU A 43 -12.57 10.09 -5.98
N LYS A 44 -12.19 10.13 -7.26
CA LYS A 44 -11.34 9.11 -7.87
C LYS A 44 -9.98 9.00 -7.18
N ARG A 45 -9.31 10.14 -6.92
CA ARG A 45 -8.05 10.15 -6.16
C ARG A 45 -8.25 9.51 -4.80
N LYS A 46 -9.27 9.94 -4.05
CA LYS A 46 -9.56 9.41 -2.71
C LYS A 46 -9.75 7.90 -2.75
N SER A 47 -10.55 7.40 -3.69
CA SER A 47 -10.77 5.96 -3.87
C SER A 47 -9.49 5.18 -4.14
N LEU A 48 -8.58 5.71 -4.96
CA LEU A 48 -7.28 5.09 -5.23
C LEU A 48 -6.38 5.06 -3.99
N VAL A 49 -6.31 6.17 -3.24
CA VAL A 49 -5.54 6.27 -2.00
C VAL A 49 -6.07 5.28 -0.96
N ASP A 50 -7.38 5.24 -0.75
CA ASP A 50 -8.04 4.32 0.19
C ASP A 50 -7.81 2.85 -0.19
N GLY A 51 -7.85 2.55 -1.49
CA GLY A 51 -7.53 1.22 -2.03
C GLY A 51 -6.08 0.80 -1.76
N ILE A 52 -5.11 1.68 -2.02
CA ILE A 52 -3.69 1.40 -1.74
C ILE A 52 -3.46 1.21 -0.24
N ASN A 53 -4.04 2.05 0.61
CA ASN A 53 -3.94 1.92 2.06
C ASN A 53 -4.52 0.60 2.56
N SER A 54 -5.64 0.16 1.99
CA SER A 54 -6.24 -1.14 2.32
C SER A 54 -5.32 -2.31 1.95
N LEU A 55 -4.64 -2.23 0.81
CA LEU A 55 -3.65 -3.23 0.39
C LEU A 55 -2.40 -3.22 1.27
N LEU A 56 -1.90 -2.04 1.66
CA LEU A 56 -0.78 -1.90 2.60
C LEU A 56 -1.10 -2.54 3.95
N ASN A 57 -2.28 -2.25 4.51
CA ASN A 57 -2.76 -2.88 5.74
C ASN A 57 -2.82 -4.41 5.62
N GLY A 58 -3.22 -4.92 4.45
CA GLY A 58 -3.20 -6.34 4.14
C GLY A 58 -1.78 -6.91 4.11
N ASN A 59 -0.85 -6.21 3.47
CA ASN A 59 0.55 -6.58 3.39
C ASN A 59 1.22 -6.63 4.77
N ASP A 60 0.94 -5.66 5.64
CA ASP A 60 1.47 -5.62 7.02
C ASP A 60 1.05 -6.85 7.83
N LYS A 61 -0.20 -7.31 7.67
CA LYS A 61 -0.66 -8.57 8.28
C LYS A 61 0.14 -9.77 7.77
N GLN A 62 0.47 -9.80 6.47
CA GLN A 62 1.30 -10.88 5.90
C GLN A 62 2.75 -10.82 6.38
N VAL A 63 3.31 -9.61 6.56
CA VAL A 63 4.65 -9.42 7.15
C VAL A 63 4.68 -9.99 8.56
N ARG A 64 3.73 -9.60 9.42
CA ARG A 64 3.63 -10.13 10.80
C ARG A 64 3.50 -11.66 10.82
N ARG A 65 2.63 -12.22 9.97
CA ARG A 65 2.45 -13.67 9.86
C ARG A 65 3.75 -14.38 9.41
N LEU A 66 4.51 -13.77 8.52
CA LEU A 66 5.79 -14.31 8.08
C LEU A 66 6.85 -14.26 9.20
N GLU A 67 6.87 -13.19 9.99
CA GLU A 67 7.73 -13.06 11.17
C GLU A 67 7.39 -14.11 12.23
N GLU A 68 6.11 -14.27 12.57
CA GLU A 68 5.64 -15.33 13.48
C GLU A 68 6.05 -16.72 12.99
N TYR A 69 5.88 -17.00 11.69
CA TYR A 69 6.30 -18.27 11.11
C TYR A 69 7.81 -18.50 11.24
N ARG A 70 8.63 -17.45 11.06
CA ARG A 70 10.09 -17.54 11.26
C ARG A 70 10.45 -17.84 12.71
N LYS A 71 9.82 -17.15 13.67
CA LYS A 71 10.03 -17.38 15.11
C LYS A 71 9.71 -18.82 15.50
N LYS A 72 8.58 -19.37 15.02
CA LYS A 72 8.23 -20.80 15.22
C LYS A 72 9.28 -21.75 14.67
N LEU A 73 9.80 -21.48 13.47
CA LEU A 73 10.85 -22.31 12.86
C LEU A 73 12.18 -22.23 13.61
N GLN A 74 12.45 -21.11 14.29
CA GLN A 74 13.66 -20.92 15.09
C GLN A 74 13.53 -21.51 16.51
N GLY A 75 12.38 -22.08 16.86
CA GLY A 75 12.14 -22.66 18.18
C GLY A 75 11.88 -21.62 19.27
N GLU A 76 11.59 -20.36 18.89
CA GLU A 76 11.16 -19.34 19.85
C GLU A 76 9.72 -19.66 20.29
N ILE A 77 9.49 -19.78 21.60
CA ILE A 77 8.14 -19.93 22.17
C ILE A 77 7.40 -18.62 21.92
N ILE A 78 6.31 -18.70 21.16
CA ILE A 78 5.41 -17.56 20.93
C ILE A 78 4.26 -17.71 21.92
N GLU A 79 4.26 -16.89 22.98
CA GLU A 79 3.11 -16.69 23.87
C GLU A 79 1.98 -15.91 23.19
#